data_AF-A0A920EY53-F1
#
_entry.id   AF-A0A920EY53-F1
#
_cell.length_a   1.000
_cell.length_b   1.000
_cell.length_c   1.000
_cell.angle_alpha   90.00
_cell.angle_beta   90.00
_cell.angle_gamma   90.00
#
_symmetry.space_group_name_H-M   'P 1'
#
loop_
_entity.id
_entity.type
_entity.pdbx_description
1 polymer ?
#
loop_
_entity_poly.entity_id
_entity_poly.type
_entity_poly.pdbx_seq_one_letter_code
_entity_poly.pdbx_strand_id
1 'polypeptide(L)'
;MLLMFTTWLSEYISFFSVFNYITLRAVLATLTSLFLGLILGPIMIRYLSAIKFGQSVRDDGPQSHLQKTGTPTMGGSLILTGITSTTLLWADLSNRYVWVALLVTLSLGLSDSMMI
;
A
#
# COMPACT_ATOMS: atom_id res chain seq x y z
N MET A 1 -1.35 12.22 -9.03
CA MET A 1 -1.98 12.32 -10.38
C MET A 1 -3.38 12.91 -10.32
N LEU A 2 -4.29 12.33 -9.53
CA LEU A 2 -5.64 12.90 -9.33
C LEU A 2 -5.61 14.33 -8.76
N LEU A 3 -4.67 14.62 -7.85
CA LEU A 3 -4.49 15.97 -7.31
C LEU A 3 -4.16 17.03 -8.37
N MET A 4 -3.22 16.73 -9.28
CA MET A 4 -2.84 17.64 -10.36
C MET A 4 -4.02 17.90 -11.31
N PHE A 5 -4.87 16.89 -11.49
CA PHE A 5 -6.06 17.01 -12.32
C PHE A 5 -7.15 17.86 -11.63
N THR A 6 -7.40 17.64 -10.34
CA THR A 6 -8.41 18.42 -9.59
C THR A 6 -7.98 19.86 -9.33
N THR A 7 -6.69 20.12 -9.15
CA THR A 7 -6.12 21.48 -9.06
C THR A 7 -6.28 22.24 -10.36
N TRP A 8 -6.01 21.62 -11.51
CA TRP A 8 -6.25 22.23 -12.81
C TRP A 8 -7.74 22.53 -13.05
N LEU A 9 -8.64 21.61 -12.66
CA LEU A 9 -10.08 21.80 -12.81
C LEU A 9 -10.67 22.84 -11.83
N SER A 10 -10.02 23.03 -10.68
CA SER A 10 -10.34 24.06 -9.69
C SER A 10 -10.21 25.48 -10.23
N GLU A 11 -9.42 25.71 -11.28
CA GLU A 11 -9.34 27.03 -11.93
C GLU A 11 -10.63 27.38 -12.67
N TYR A 12 -11.41 26.37 -13.09
CA TYR A 12 -12.65 26.55 -13.85
C TYR A 12 -13.91 26.42 -12.97
N ILE A 13 -13.86 25.60 -11.92
CA ILE A 13 -15.01 25.34 -11.04
C ILE A 13 -14.53 25.43 -9.57
N SER A 14 -14.99 26.46 -8.85
CA SER A 14 -14.55 26.73 -7.47
C SER A 14 -14.83 25.60 -6.48
N PHE A 15 -15.81 24.73 -6.77
CA PHE A 15 -16.11 23.52 -5.99
C PHE A 15 -14.91 22.57 -5.87
N PHE A 16 -14.02 22.51 -6.87
CA PHE A 16 -12.84 21.65 -6.82
C PHE A 16 -11.70 22.22 -5.95
N SER A 17 -11.79 23.48 -5.53
CA SER A 17 -10.80 24.08 -4.60
C SER A 17 -10.76 23.36 -3.25
N VAL A 18 -11.83 22.64 -2.87
CA VAL A 18 -11.90 21.89 -1.62
C VAL A 18 -10.83 20.78 -1.58
N PHE A 19 -10.41 20.26 -2.74
CA PHE A 19 -9.32 19.27 -2.82
C PHE A 19 -7.92 19.85 -2.54
N ASN A 20 -7.77 21.17 -2.44
CA ASN A 20 -6.50 21.81 -2.05
C ASN A 20 -6.26 21.77 -0.53
N TYR A 21 -7.30 21.56 0.29
CA TYR A 21 -7.13 21.47 1.73
C TYR A 21 -6.41 20.17 2.12
N ILE A 22 -5.30 20.32 2.83
CA ILE A 22 -4.45 19.20 3.27
C ILE A 22 -5.22 18.19 4.14
N THR A 23 -6.16 18.67 4.97
CA THR A 23 -6.99 17.85 5.87
C THR A 23 -7.97 16.99 5.10
N LEU A 24 -8.69 17.57 4.12
CA LEU A 24 -9.59 16.79 3.26
C LEU A 24 -8.80 15.73 2.48
N ARG A 25 -7.66 16.11 1.90
CA ARG A 25 -6.78 15.18 1.18
C ARG A 25 -6.33 14.01 2.06
N ALA A 26 -5.93 14.29 3.31
CA ALA A 26 -5.50 13.24 4.24
C ALA A 26 -6.62 12.25 4.56
N VAL A 27 -7.85 12.74 4.79
CA VAL A 27 -9.02 11.90 5.04
C VAL A 27 -9.35 11.06 3.80
N LEU A 28 -9.41 11.67 2.62
CA LEU A 28 -9.69 10.98 1.35
C LEU A 28 -8.61 9.94 1.02
N ALA A 29 -7.33 10.26 1.26
CA ALA A 29 -6.24 9.31 1.08
C ALA A 29 -6.37 8.11 2.02
N THR A 30 -6.69 8.35 3.29
CA THR A 30 -6.89 7.28 4.29
C THR A 30 -8.06 6.39 3.91
N LEU A 31 -9.20 6.97 3.55
CA LEU A 31 -10.38 6.22 3.10
C LEU A 31 -10.11 5.42 1.83
N THR A 32 -9.40 6.02 0.87
CA THR A 32 -9.01 5.33 -0.37
C THR A 32 -8.06 4.16 -0.06
N SER A 33 -7.12 4.34 0.86
CA SER A 33 -6.17 3.29 1.26
C SER A 33 -6.89 2.13 1.94
N LEU A 34 -7.84 2.45 2.81
CA LEU A 34 -8.66 1.44 3.48
C LEU A 34 -9.51 0.67 2.47
N PHE A 35 -10.17 1.38 1.56
CA PHE A 35 -11.02 0.77 0.54
C PHE A 35 -10.22 -0.13 -0.41
N LEU A 36 -9.06 0.35 -0.89
CA LEU A 36 -8.13 -0.46 -1.67
C LEU A 36 -7.63 -1.67 -0.88
N GLY A 37 -7.29 -1.50 0.40
CA GLY A 37 -6.85 -2.60 1.26
C GLY A 37 -7.93 -3.68 1.45
N LEU A 38 -9.20 -3.29 1.58
CA LEU A 38 -10.32 -4.22 1.73
C LEU A 38 -10.62 -4.99 0.44
N ILE A 39 -10.50 -4.35 -0.73
CA ILE A 39 -10.74 -5.00 -2.03
C ILE A 39 -9.55 -5.83 -2.49
N LEU A 40 -8.35 -5.26 -2.42
CA LEU A 40 -7.11 -5.91 -2.86
C LEU A 40 -6.64 -6.96 -1.85
N GLY A 41 -6.98 -6.83 -0.57
CA GLY A 41 -6.69 -7.79 0.50
C GLY A 41 -6.94 -9.24 0.10
N PRO A 42 -8.19 -9.66 -0.16
CA PRO A 42 -8.50 -11.04 -0.50
C PRO A 42 -7.87 -11.51 -1.82
N ILE A 43 -7.74 -10.62 -2.81
CA ILE A 43 -7.11 -10.93 -4.10
C ILE A 43 -5.63 -11.23 -3.90
N MET A 44 -4.95 -10.37 -3.15
CA MET A 44 -3.51 -10.47 -2.92
C MET A 44 -3.17 -11.66 -2.02
N ILE A 45 -3.97 -11.90 -0.97
CA ILE A 45 -3.85 -13.10 -0.14
C ILE A 45 -3.97 -14.36 -1.00
N ARG A 46 -4.95 -14.44 -1.89
CA ARG A 46 -5.10 -15.57 -2.82
C ARG A 46 -3.92 -15.70 -3.78
N TYR A 47 -3.46 -14.59 -4.35
CA TYR A 47 -2.37 -14.57 -5.32
C TYR A 47 -1.05 -15.04 -4.71
N LEU A 48 -0.67 -14.49 -3.56
CA LEU A 48 0.56 -14.85 -2.89
C LEU A 48 0.46 -16.22 -2.17
N SER A 49 -0.73 -16.65 -1.75
CA SER A 49 -0.96 -18.05 -1.33
C SER A 49 -0.76 -19.03 -2.49
N ALA A 50 -1.14 -18.64 -3.71
CA ALA A 50 -0.91 -19.43 -4.92
C ALA A 50 0.56 -19.42 -5.38
N ILE A 51 1.28 -18.33 -5.15
CA ILE A 51 2.70 -18.21 -5.50
C ILE A 51 3.61 -19.05 -4.61
N LYS A 52 3.14 -19.48 -3.42
CA LYS A 52 3.88 -20.31 -2.45
C LYS A 52 5.39 -20.04 -2.52
N PHE A 53 5.81 -18.85 -2.07
CA PHE A 53 7.23 -18.62 -1.79
C PHE A 53 7.64 -19.58 -0.67
N GLY A 54 8.17 -20.74 -1.08
CA GLY A 54 9.32 -21.39 -0.46
C GLY A 54 9.35 -21.60 1.04
N GLN A 55 8.24 -21.69 1.78
CA GLN A 55 8.30 -22.34 3.09
C GLN A 55 8.48 -23.84 2.86
N SER A 56 9.72 -24.26 2.67
CA SER A 56 10.13 -25.62 2.95
C SER A 56 9.82 -25.85 4.42
N VAL A 57 8.70 -26.50 4.70
CA VAL A 57 8.40 -27.02 6.02
C VAL A 57 9.55 -27.97 6.35
N ARG A 58 10.44 -27.55 7.25
CA ARG A 58 11.40 -28.46 7.87
C ARG A 58 10.57 -29.36 8.78
N ASP A 59 10.49 -30.65 8.46
CA ASP A 59 9.69 -31.65 9.18
C ASP A 59 10.17 -31.92 10.64
N ASP A 60 11.17 -31.19 11.14
CA ASP A 60 11.86 -31.46 12.41
C ASP A 60 11.24 -30.75 13.65
N GLY A 61 9.98 -30.28 13.60
CA GLY A 61 9.35 -29.47 14.66
C GLY A 61 8.02 -30.00 15.22
N PRO A 62 7.72 -29.81 16.53
CA PRO A 62 6.52 -30.36 17.18
C PRO A 62 5.21 -29.78 16.60
N GLN A 63 4.20 -30.65 16.45
CA GLN A 63 2.96 -30.41 15.69
C GLN A 63 2.10 -29.22 16.14
N SER A 64 2.31 -28.69 17.35
CA SER A 64 1.61 -27.49 17.85
C SER A 64 2.06 -26.19 17.18
N HIS A 65 3.23 -26.17 16.51
CA HIS A 65 3.72 -25.01 15.75
C HIS A 65 3.27 -24.99 14.27
N LEU A 66 2.69 -26.08 13.76
CA LEU A 66 2.22 -26.18 12.37
C LEU A 66 0.92 -25.38 12.11
N GLN A 67 0.13 -25.05 13.14
CA GLN A 67 -1.12 -24.28 12.98
C GLN A 67 -0.92 -22.78 12.79
N LYS A 68 0.29 -22.24 13.04
CA LYS A 68 0.66 -20.85 12.74
C LYS A 68 1.49 -20.73 11.45
N THR A 69 1.56 -21.80 10.67
CA THR A 69 2.39 -21.89 9.46
C THR A 69 1.48 -21.78 8.25
N GLY A 70 1.18 -20.55 7.82
CA GLY A 70 0.24 -20.37 6.70
C GLY A 70 -0.23 -18.94 6.44
N THR A 71 -0.02 -18.01 7.37
CA THR A 71 -0.08 -16.57 7.08
C THR A 71 1.30 -16.12 6.64
N PRO A 72 1.59 -16.09 5.33
CA PRO A 72 2.83 -15.55 4.85
C PRO A 72 2.97 -14.10 5.32
N THR A 73 4.21 -13.70 5.57
CA THR A 73 4.69 -12.38 6.00
C THR A 73 4.35 -11.23 5.04
N MET A 74 3.45 -11.45 4.09
CA MET A 74 3.10 -10.55 3.00
C MET A 74 1.94 -9.59 3.32
N GLY A 75 1.56 -9.44 4.60
CA GLY A 75 0.81 -8.27 5.06
C GLY A 75 1.55 -6.95 4.78
N GLY A 76 2.88 -6.96 4.85
CA GLY A 76 3.72 -5.82 4.47
C GLY A 76 3.54 -5.43 3.00
N SER A 77 3.45 -6.40 2.08
CA SER A 77 3.22 -6.12 0.66
C SER A 77 1.86 -5.45 0.39
N LEU A 78 0.81 -5.81 1.15
CA LEU A 78 -0.51 -5.16 1.11
C LEU A 78 -0.43 -3.71 1.54
N ILE A 79 0.25 -3.46 2.65
CA ILE A 79 0.45 -2.11 3.18
C ILE A 79 1.26 -1.27 2.20
N LEU A 80 2.37 -1.80 1.65
CA LEU A 80 3.20 -1.10 0.66
C LEU A 80 2.41 -0.76 -0.61
N THR A 81 1.58 -1.69 -1.10
CA THR A 81 0.74 -1.45 -2.27
C THR A 81 -0.32 -0.39 -2.00
N GLY A 82 -0.93 -0.41 -0.81
CA GLY A 82 -1.88 0.62 -0.37
C GLY A 82 -1.25 2.00 -0.23
N ILE A 83 -0.10 2.11 0.46
CA ILE A 83 0.66 3.36 0.62
C ILE A 83 1.08 3.89 -0.75
N THR A 84 1.65 3.05 -1.61
CA THR A 84 2.12 3.46 -2.94
C THR A 84 0.96 4.00 -3.77
N SER A 85 -0.15 3.23 -3.86
CA SER A 85 -1.32 3.63 -4.65
C SER A 85 -1.92 4.93 -4.15
N THR A 86 -2.11 5.08 -2.84
CA THR A 86 -2.71 6.30 -2.27
C THR A 86 -1.81 7.51 -2.38
N THR A 87 -0.50 7.35 -2.20
CA THR A 87 0.48 8.41 -2.40
C THR A 87 0.47 8.88 -3.85
N LEU A 88 0.43 7.97 -4.83
CA LEU A 88 0.32 8.30 -6.26
C LEU A 88 -0.97 9.06 -6.61
N LEU A 89 -2.08 8.75 -5.95
CA LEU A 89 -3.37 9.38 -6.20
C LEU A 89 -3.47 10.77 -5.57
N TRP A 90 -3.15 10.88 -4.27
CA TRP A 90 -3.46 12.05 -3.43
C TRP A 90 -2.25 12.90 -3.03
N ALA A 91 -1.02 12.40 -3.11
CA ALA A 91 0.16 13.21 -2.78
C ALA A 91 0.53 14.16 -3.92
N ASP A 92 1.24 15.22 -3.56
CA ASP A 92 1.83 16.12 -4.54
C ASP A 92 3.13 15.51 -5.08
N LEU A 93 3.06 14.99 -6.31
CA LEU A 93 4.18 14.33 -6.99
C LEU A 93 5.24 15.32 -7.49
N SER A 94 4.95 16.63 -7.45
CA SER A 94 5.93 17.68 -7.74
C SER A 94 6.94 17.83 -6.60
N ASN A 95 6.58 17.36 -5.40
CA ASN A 95 7.43 17.45 -4.23
C ASN A 95 8.44 16.29 -4.20
N ARG A 96 9.73 16.63 -4.28
CA ARG A 96 10.83 15.66 -4.22
C ARG A 96 10.86 14.85 -2.91
N TYR A 97 10.42 15.41 -1.79
CA TYR A 97 10.38 14.71 -0.50
C TYR A 97 9.42 13.52 -0.52
N VAL A 98 8.31 13.62 -1.27
CA VAL A 98 7.34 12.52 -1.42
C VAL A 98 8.01 11.33 -2.12
N TRP A 99 8.77 11.59 -3.19
CA TRP A 99 9.50 10.54 -3.90
C TRP A 99 10.57 9.87 -3.04
N VAL A 100 11.32 10.66 -2.26
CA VAL A 100 12.33 10.11 -1.34
C VAL A 100 11.67 9.23 -0.29
N ALA A 101 10.60 9.69 0.35
CA ALA A 101 9.88 8.91 1.35
C ALA A 101 9.30 7.61 0.77
N LEU A 102 8.72 7.67 -0.44
CA LEU A 102 8.13 6.52 -1.12
C LEU A 102 9.21 5.49 -1.49
N LEU A 103 10.34 5.93 -2.04
CA LEU A 103 11.48 5.06 -2.35
C LEU A 103 12.08 4.41 -1.10
N VAL A 104 12.27 5.15 -0.03
CA VAL A 104 12.79 4.60 1.24
C VAL A 104 11.83 3.56 1.81
N THR A 105 10.53 3.86 1.83
CA THR A 105 9.50 2.95 2.33
C THR A 105 9.45 1.65 1.52
N LEU A 106 9.48 1.76 0.18
CA LEU A 106 9.52 0.59 -0.70
C LEU A 106 10.81 -0.21 -0.53
N SER A 107 11.96 0.45 -0.45
CA SER A 107 13.26 -0.21 -0.34
C SER A 107 13.37 -1.01 0.96
N LEU A 108 12.95 -0.42 2.09
CA LEU A 108 12.94 -1.10 3.39
C LEU A 108 11.95 -2.25 3.40
N GLY A 109 10.73 -2.03 2.91
CA GLY A 109 9.69 -3.06 2.90
C GLY A 109 9.99 -4.24 1.97
N LEU A 110 10.62 -3.99 0.82
CA LEU A 110 11.09 -5.05 -0.08
C LEU A 110 12.28 -5.82 0.53
N SER A 111 13.22 -5.12 1.18
CA SER A 111 14.38 -5.75 1.81
C SER A 111 13.95 -6.71 2.93
N ASP A 112 13.01 -6.29 3.77
CA ASP A 112 12.43 -7.11 4.84
C ASP A 112 11.68 -8.32 4.26
N SER A 113 10.90 -8.11 3.19
CA SER A 113 10.17 -9.18 2.51
C SER A 113 11.06 -10.22 1.83
N MET A 114 12.30 -9.84 1.45
CA MET A 114 13.26 -10.71 0.74
C MET A 114 14.22 -11.44 1.70
N MET A 115 14.28 -11.01 2.96
CA MET A 115 15.12 -11.63 4.01
C MET A 115 14.45 -12.82 4.72
N ILE A 116 13.15 -13.06 4.48
CA ILE A 116 12.32 -14.11 5.11
C ILE A 116 12.05 -15.22 4.11
#